data_AF-A0A9D5TCR9-F1
#
_entry.id   AF-A0A9D5TCR9-F1
#
_cell.length_a   1.000
_cell.length_b   1.000
_cell.length_c   1.000
_cell.angle_alpha   90.00
_cell.angle_beta   90.00
_cell.angle_gamma   90.00
#
_symmetry.space_group_name_H-M   'P 1'
#
loop_
_entity.id
_entity.type
_entity.pdbx_description
1 polymer ?
#
loop_
_entity_poly.entity_id
_entity_poly.type
_entity_poly.pdbx_seq_one_letter_code
_entity_poly.pdbx_strand_id
1 'polypeptide(L)'
;MSKMKKVLLMCTAYVLVAALAIGGTIAYLQDTDSDVNVMTLGNVSIDQHEYERATNTDGSYETKEIDGVTSYVLKDFTQGKPLLPSALVTNGSGWGWDSTIVRMTQVDSYGGMNVFKAASNAQDKFVTVENTGKTDAYIRTLVAIEIGSADGSLIGTSYHSTWNQTEIGEITIDGNTYVLIEYAYEGGELTDGTWRHQYGILPAGDTSYPNLSQVYISAAATNEDMVKLDGNGNGTLDILVLSQAVQAAGFADAKTALDTAFGKSSEKAAEWFNGVWAKHVPDLWDGSVDTTWYNDTDTEFTLTTAEQLAGLAELVDGGNNFAGKTVKLGKDLDLAGLPFNPIGHSSNGKSFNGTFDGQGHTISNMYEQSDLSAWQYEGEYYGLFAYTNGATIKNVTIADAYISSGRNEAAGVVGNAVNTTFSDITISNTTLIAYNNSAGGVAAECYGNCSFTNITVDKDTVIGPLWGTYDVRLGGVVGMVQAGNNVTFKDITVACQLDAINDVAANYQYWLYRYSGMLIGHVDGVNGVADPSGYVTCENVKVIYGDWVNYHYCEFESLGAGSYNGPGEYKYARVEAGTGTDGIDLSTCNHDADESHNVLIVFDQLFGGGQGVSGLKTYDGVTVVYPNN
;
A
#
# COMPACT_ATOMS: atom_id res chain seq x y z
N MET A 1 6.88 56.90 -12.74
CA MET A 1 6.88 56.44 -14.14
C MET A 1 8.29 56.00 -14.51
N SER A 2 8.69 54.78 -14.12
CA SER A 2 9.91 54.09 -14.60
C SER A 2 10.03 52.69 -13.96
N LYS A 3 10.48 51.72 -14.77
CA LYS A 3 11.13 50.44 -14.37
C LYS A 3 10.32 49.21 -13.91
N MET A 4 9.02 49.09 -14.18
CA MET A 4 8.29 47.80 -13.99
C MET A 4 7.38 47.39 -15.16
N LYS A 5 7.82 47.63 -16.41
CA LYS A 5 7.09 47.15 -17.62
C LYS A 5 7.96 46.35 -18.59
N LYS A 6 9.05 45.73 -18.13
CA LYS A 6 9.95 44.93 -18.99
C LYS A 6 10.30 43.53 -18.48
N VAL A 7 9.58 42.98 -17.49
CA VAL A 7 9.78 41.58 -17.04
C VAL A 7 8.50 40.74 -17.13
N LEU A 8 7.34 41.34 -17.44
CA LEU A 8 6.06 40.63 -17.55
C LEU A 8 5.81 40.02 -18.96
N LEU A 9 6.83 39.53 -19.66
CA LEU A 9 6.61 38.89 -20.97
C LEU A 9 7.64 37.81 -21.34
N MET A 10 8.28 37.16 -20.36
CA MET A 10 9.30 36.14 -20.68
C MET A 10 9.41 34.99 -19.66
N CYS A 11 8.29 34.58 -19.05
CA CYS A 11 8.15 33.24 -18.44
C CYS A 11 6.75 32.67 -18.73
N THR A 12 6.28 32.76 -19.97
CA THR A 12 5.01 32.16 -20.45
C THR A 12 5.26 30.83 -21.20
N ALA A 13 6.34 30.13 -20.91
CA ALA A 13 6.60 28.79 -21.42
C ALA A 13 7.66 28.16 -20.53
N TYR A 14 7.28 27.38 -19.51
CA TYR A 14 8.05 26.25 -18.94
C TYR A 14 7.45 25.59 -17.68
N VAL A 15 6.14 25.62 -17.46
CA VAL A 15 5.48 24.61 -16.58
C VAL A 15 4.21 24.09 -17.26
N LEU A 16 4.41 23.57 -18.46
CA LEU A 16 3.66 22.42 -18.96
C LEU A 16 4.61 21.23 -18.77
N VAL A 17 4.08 20.09 -18.34
CA VAL A 17 4.78 18.80 -18.11
C VAL A 17 5.32 18.61 -16.68
N ALA A 18 4.41 18.41 -15.73
CA ALA A 18 4.46 17.36 -14.69
C ALA A 18 3.12 17.30 -13.92
N ALA A 19 2.02 17.62 -14.61
CA ALA A 19 0.67 17.43 -14.11
C ALA A 19 0.12 16.18 -14.78
N LEU A 20 0.31 15.01 -14.16
CA LEU A 20 -0.37 13.73 -14.43
C LEU A 20 0.22 12.65 -13.48
N ALA A 21 -0.05 12.77 -12.19
CA ALA A 21 -0.09 11.65 -11.25
C ALA A 21 -0.67 12.19 -9.94
N ILE A 22 -1.72 11.54 -9.44
CA ILE A 22 -2.44 11.84 -8.19
C ILE A 22 -3.45 13.01 -8.32
N GLY A 23 -4.72 12.64 -8.46
CA GLY A 23 -5.88 13.52 -8.55
C GLY A 23 -6.23 14.21 -7.24
N GLY A 24 -5.48 15.24 -6.86
CA GLY A 24 -5.89 16.24 -5.88
C GLY A 24 -6.07 17.59 -6.57
N THR A 25 -7.29 18.13 -6.59
CA THR A 25 -7.52 19.52 -7.02
C THR A 25 -6.80 20.49 -6.08
N ILE A 26 -5.78 21.20 -6.57
CA ILE A 26 -5.28 22.40 -5.88
C ILE A 26 -6.29 23.53 -6.13
N ALA A 27 -7.05 23.88 -5.08
CA ALA A 27 -7.77 25.12 -5.01
C ALA A 27 -6.78 26.30 -5.03
N TYR A 28 -6.96 27.23 -5.95
CA TYR A 28 -6.35 28.55 -5.88
C TYR A 28 -6.85 29.25 -4.61
N LEU A 29 -5.99 29.51 -3.63
CA LEU A 29 -6.32 30.39 -2.51
C LEU A 29 -5.25 31.47 -2.38
N GLN A 30 -5.54 32.66 -2.91
CA GLN A 30 -4.94 33.88 -2.40
C GLN A 30 -5.71 34.25 -1.15
N ASP A 31 -5.18 33.89 0.02
CA ASP A 31 -5.60 34.49 1.26
C ASP A 31 -4.76 35.75 1.53
N THR A 32 -5.42 36.84 1.90
CA THR A 32 -4.80 38.13 2.21
C THR A 32 -5.16 38.63 3.61
N ASP A 33 -5.83 37.80 4.42
CA ASP A 33 -6.08 38.11 5.82
C ASP A 33 -5.08 37.40 6.76
N SER A 34 -5.10 37.81 8.03
CA SER A 34 -4.12 37.42 9.04
C SER A 34 -4.61 36.27 9.94
N ASP A 35 -5.68 35.56 9.57
CA ASP A 35 -6.20 34.45 10.36
C ASP A 35 -5.49 33.12 10.02
N VAL A 36 -5.44 32.22 11.01
CA VAL A 36 -4.76 30.93 10.93
C VAL A 36 -5.56 29.98 10.05
N ASN A 37 -5.04 29.67 8.86
CA ASN A 37 -5.54 28.59 8.02
C ASN A 37 -5.15 27.23 8.61
N VAL A 38 -6.07 26.59 9.33
CA VAL A 38 -5.93 25.20 9.77
C VAL A 38 -6.15 24.29 8.57
N MET A 39 -5.08 23.68 8.04
CA MET A 39 -5.19 22.63 7.03
C MET A 39 -5.36 21.28 7.73
N THR A 40 -6.54 20.69 7.63
CA THR A 40 -6.73 19.27 7.97
C THR A 40 -6.22 18.44 6.79
N LEU A 41 -5.14 17.68 6.98
CA LEU A 41 -4.74 16.63 6.04
C LEU A 41 -5.84 15.55 6.09
N GLY A 42 -6.63 15.43 5.02
CA GLY A 42 -7.71 14.47 4.93
C GLY A 42 -7.18 13.03 4.99
N ASN A 43 -7.61 12.26 5.98
CA ASN A 43 -7.35 10.82 6.06
C ASN A 43 -8.68 10.11 5.82
N VAL A 44 -9.16 10.17 4.57
CA VAL A 44 -10.37 9.48 4.13
C VAL A 44 -9.99 8.08 3.67
N SER A 45 -10.60 7.08 4.30
CA SER A 45 -10.47 5.67 3.96
C SER A 45 -11.86 5.05 4.06
N ILE A 46 -12.16 4.09 3.19
CA ILE A 46 -13.45 3.41 3.19
C ILE A 46 -13.30 1.92 2.97
N ASP A 47 -14.20 1.16 3.58
CA ASP A 47 -14.36 -0.26 3.33
C ASP A 47 -15.73 -0.49 2.69
N GLN A 48 -15.77 -1.25 1.59
CA GLN A 48 -17.00 -1.67 0.93
C GLN A 48 -17.37 -3.07 1.41
N HIS A 49 -18.57 -3.20 1.97
CA HIS A 49 -19.07 -4.48 2.47
C HIS A 49 -20.26 -4.96 1.64
N GLU A 50 -20.30 -6.25 1.32
CA GLU A 50 -21.38 -6.89 0.57
C GLU A 50 -22.00 -8.04 1.37
N TYR A 51 -23.32 -7.98 1.59
CA TYR A 51 -24.05 -8.97 2.39
C TYR A 51 -25.24 -9.60 1.66
N GLU A 52 -25.73 -10.68 2.24
CA GLU A 52 -26.96 -11.39 1.86
C GLU A 52 -27.69 -11.89 3.10
N ARG A 53 -29.00 -12.19 2.99
CA ARG A 53 -29.69 -12.84 4.11
C ARG A 53 -29.18 -14.26 4.31
N ALA A 54 -28.87 -14.60 5.55
CA ALA A 54 -28.49 -15.94 5.95
C ALA A 54 -29.66 -16.92 5.81
N THR A 55 -29.34 -18.17 5.49
CA THR A 55 -30.34 -19.23 5.27
C THR A 55 -30.12 -20.38 6.25
N ASN A 56 -31.20 -20.87 6.83
CA ASN A 56 -31.24 -22.09 7.62
C ASN A 56 -30.98 -23.32 6.73
N THR A 57 -30.74 -24.47 7.36
CA THR A 57 -30.53 -25.75 6.68
C THR A 57 -31.72 -26.23 5.85
N ASP A 58 -32.93 -25.72 6.12
CA ASP A 58 -34.15 -26.01 5.36
C ASP A 58 -34.39 -25.05 4.17
N GLY A 59 -33.47 -24.10 3.94
CA GLY A 59 -33.55 -23.09 2.88
C GLY A 59 -34.41 -21.87 3.21
N SER A 60 -35.01 -21.80 4.40
CA SER A 60 -35.67 -20.57 4.88
C SER A 60 -34.64 -19.51 5.30
N TYR A 61 -35.00 -18.24 5.22
CA TYR A 61 -34.14 -17.17 5.74
C TYR A 61 -34.13 -17.17 7.26
N GLU A 62 -32.93 -17.06 7.83
CA GLU A 62 -32.74 -16.98 9.27
C GLU A 62 -33.25 -15.63 9.80
N THR A 63 -33.90 -15.66 10.97
CA THR A 63 -34.37 -14.47 11.66
C THR A 63 -33.91 -14.45 13.11
N LYS A 64 -33.57 -13.27 13.63
CA LYS A 64 -33.27 -13.05 15.04
C LYS A 64 -33.92 -11.74 15.53
N GLU A 65 -34.08 -11.60 16.84
CA GLU A 65 -34.51 -10.34 17.46
C GLU A 65 -33.33 -9.35 17.45
N ILE A 66 -33.53 -8.18 16.82
CA ILE A 66 -32.57 -7.08 16.76
C ILE A 66 -33.34 -5.78 17.00
N ASP A 67 -32.87 -4.95 17.95
CA ASP A 67 -33.55 -3.72 18.35
C ASP A 67 -35.04 -3.91 18.74
N GLY A 68 -35.35 -5.05 19.36
CA GLY A 68 -36.72 -5.39 19.78
C GLY A 68 -37.69 -5.70 18.64
N VAL A 69 -37.17 -6.01 17.44
CA VAL A 69 -37.96 -6.41 16.27
C VAL A 69 -37.36 -7.67 15.64
N THR A 70 -38.23 -8.55 15.14
CA THR A 70 -37.79 -9.70 14.32
C THR A 70 -37.17 -9.22 13.02
N SER A 71 -35.88 -9.51 12.85
CA SER A 71 -35.06 -9.12 11.70
C SER A 71 -34.52 -10.35 10.98
N TYR A 72 -34.37 -10.27 9.67
CA TYR A 72 -33.50 -11.20 8.96
C TYR A 72 -32.04 -11.04 9.38
N VAL A 73 -31.32 -12.16 9.41
CA VAL A 73 -29.88 -12.19 9.69
C VAL A 73 -29.11 -12.00 8.40
N LEU A 74 -28.05 -11.18 8.43
CA LEU A 74 -27.11 -11.02 7.32
C LEU A 74 -25.87 -11.89 7.51
N LYS A 75 -25.27 -12.28 6.40
CA LYS A 75 -23.93 -12.87 6.28
C LYS A 75 -23.22 -12.27 5.05
N ASP A 76 -21.93 -12.52 4.92
CA ASP A 76 -21.16 -12.07 3.76
C ASP A 76 -21.72 -12.64 2.44
N PHE A 77 -21.66 -11.81 1.40
CA PHE A 77 -22.19 -12.14 0.08
C PHE A 77 -21.41 -13.29 -0.56
N THR A 78 -22.13 -14.27 -1.09
CA THR A 78 -21.58 -15.41 -1.81
C THR A 78 -21.77 -15.20 -3.31
N GLN A 79 -20.68 -15.24 -4.08
CA GLN A 79 -20.70 -15.10 -5.54
C GLN A 79 -21.34 -16.31 -6.25
N GLY A 80 -21.66 -16.14 -7.54
CA GLY A 80 -22.13 -17.25 -8.40
C GLY A 80 -23.56 -17.73 -8.11
N LYS A 81 -24.40 -16.84 -7.58
CA LYS A 81 -25.80 -17.16 -7.24
C LYS A 81 -26.70 -17.22 -8.47
N PRO A 82 -27.68 -18.15 -8.52
CA PRO A 82 -28.66 -18.19 -9.59
C PRO A 82 -29.54 -16.93 -9.59
N LEU A 83 -29.45 -16.09 -10.62
CA LEU A 83 -30.38 -14.99 -10.82
C LEU A 83 -31.44 -15.40 -11.83
N LEU A 84 -32.71 -15.45 -11.40
CA LEU A 84 -33.82 -15.91 -12.23
C LEU A 84 -34.79 -14.75 -12.52
N PRO A 85 -35.52 -14.79 -13.66
CA PRO A 85 -36.62 -13.87 -13.90
C PRO A 85 -37.58 -13.83 -12.71
N SER A 86 -37.89 -12.63 -12.27
CA SER A 86 -38.80 -12.35 -11.17
C SER A 86 -40.18 -12.93 -11.50
N ALA A 87 -40.90 -13.36 -10.47
CA ALA A 87 -42.29 -13.76 -10.61
C ALA A 87 -43.25 -12.55 -10.77
N LEU A 88 -42.72 -11.32 -10.71
CA LEU A 88 -43.51 -10.08 -10.74
C LEU A 88 -43.66 -9.54 -12.17
N VAL A 89 -44.91 -9.35 -12.61
CA VAL A 89 -45.27 -9.14 -14.03
C VAL A 89 -45.07 -7.70 -14.54
N THR A 90 -44.79 -6.71 -13.67
CA THR A 90 -44.66 -5.30 -14.10
C THR A 90 -43.68 -4.48 -13.25
N ASN A 91 -42.88 -3.63 -13.93
CA ASN A 91 -42.12 -2.53 -13.35
C ASN A 91 -43.10 -1.41 -12.88
N GLY A 92 -43.75 -1.55 -11.71
CA GLY A 92 -44.63 -0.50 -11.17
C GLY A 92 -45.49 -0.87 -9.96
N SER A 93 -45.61 0.11 -9.03
CA SER A 93 -46.47 0.34 -7.83
C SER A 93 -47.22 -0.81 -7.10
N GLY A 94 -46.82 -2.05 -7.28
CA GLY A 94 -47.40 -3.23 -6.63
C GLY A 94 -46.40 -4.04 -5.80
N TRP A 95 -45.31 -3.41 -5.35
CA TRP A 95 -44.30 -4.06 -4.50
C TRP A 95 -44.96 -4.58 -3.21
N GLY A 96 -45.15 -5.90 -3.13
CA GLY A 96 -45.38 -6.55 -1.86
C GLY A 96 -44.06 -6.51 -1.09
N TRP A 97 -43.94 -5.64 -0.09
CA TRP A 97 -42.83 -5.67 0.85
C TRP A 97 -43.05 -6.79 1.87
N ASP A 98 -41.98 -7.48 2.25
CA ASP A 98 -42.05 -8.41 3.37
C ASP A 98 -42.36 -7.62 4.63
N SER A 99 -43.15 -8.22 5.53
CA SER A 99 -43.40 -7.62 6.85
C SER A 99 -42.17 -7.70 7.76
N THR A 100 -41.25 -8.61 7.45
CA THR A 100 -39.97 -8.77 8.15
C THR A 100 -38.92 -7.89 7.50
N ILE A 101 -38.26 -7.07 8.29
CA ILE A 101 -37.21 -6.14 7.84
C ILE A 101 -35.82 -6.73 8.08
N VAL A 102 -34.82 -6.17 7.42
CA VAL A 102 -33.41 -6.37 7.78
C VAL A 102 -32.99 -5.19 8.66
N ARG A 103 -32.70 -5.41 9.93
CA ARG A 103 -32.12 -4.39 10.82
C ARG A 103 -30.64 -4.25 10.51
N MET A 104 -30.23 -3.06 10.10
CA MET A 104 -28.85 -2.82 9.64
C MET A 104 -27.87 -2.57 10.79
N THR A 105 -28.36 -2.40 12.02
CA THR A 105 -27.56 -2.35 13.26
C THR A 105 -26.74 -3.60 13.51
N GLN A 106 -27.02 -4.69 12.79
CA GLN A 106 -26.24 -5.92 12.85
C GLN A 106 -24.92 -5.89 12.06
N VAL A 107 -24.71 -4.85 11.24
CA VAL A 107 -23.50 -4.60 10.44
C VAL A 107 -23.00 -3.17 10.66
N ASP A 108 -23.10 -2.69 11.89
CA ASP A 108 -22.67 -1.35 12.34
C ASP A 108 -23.27 -0.17 11.55
N SER A 109 -24.37 -0.42 10.84
CA SER A 109 -25.21 0.57 10.19
C SER A 109 -26.44 0.85 11.06
N TYR A 110 -27.50 1.46 10.53
CA TYR A 110 -28.64 1.91 11.32
C TYR A 110 -29.99 1.65 10.67
N GLY A 111 -31.06 1.66 11.47
CA GLY A 111 -32.45 1.47 11.01
C GLY A 111 -32.70 0.13 10.35
N GLY A 112 -33.50 0.10 9.28
CA GLY A 112 -33.85 -1.16 8.63
C GLY A 112 -34.26 -1.05 7.17
N MET A 113 -34.03 -2.14 6.45
CA MET A 113 -34.30 -2.29 5.02
C MET A 113 -35.48 -3.24 4.79
N ASN A 114 -36.43 -2.82 3.95
CA ASN A 114 -37.48 -3.71 3.47
C ASN A 114 -36.98 -4.54 2.29
N VAL A 115 -37.38 -5.81 2.23
CA VAL A 115 -37.09 -6.72 1.13
C VAL A 115 -38.40 -7.13 0.44
N PHE A 116 -38.32 -7.58 -0.80
CA PHE A 116 -39.50 -8.01 -1.55
C PHE A 116 -40.11 -9.30 -0.99
N LYS A 117 -41.43 -9.29 -0.75
CA LYS A 117 -42.25 -10.42 -0.29
C LYS A 117 -42.47 -11.49 -1.35
N ALA A 118 -42.61 -11.05 -2.61
CA ALA A 118 -43.18 -11.84 -3.71
C ALA A 118 -42.21 -12.04 -4.91
N ALA A 119 -40.98 -11.55 -4.81
CA ALA A 119 -39.93 -11.87 -5.78
C ALA A 119 -39.09 -13.03 -5.20
N SER A 120 -39.60 -14.26 -5.25
CA SER A 120 -38.85 -15.46 -4.79
C SER A 120 -37.50 -15.65 -5.50
N ASN A 121 -37.28 -14.92 -6.59
CA ASN A 121 -36.16 -15.05 -7.51
C ASN A 121 -35.23 -13.83 -7.49
N ALA A 122 -35.55 -12.80 -6.70
CA ALA A 122 -34.62 -11.70 -6.47
C ALA A 122 -33.45 -12.20 -5.60
N GLN A 123 -32.24 -11.82 -5.97
CA GLN A 123 -31.04 -12.12 -5.19
C GLN A 123 -30.69 -10.96 -4.29
N ASP A 124 -30.39 -11.27 -3.04
CA ASP A 124 -29.92 -10.30 -2.06
C ASP A 124 -28.48 -9.89 -2.38
N LYS A 125 -28.22 -8.58 -2.42
CA LYS A 125 -26.89 -7.99 -2.53
C LYS A 125 -26.92 -6.65 -1.80
N PHE A 126 -26.74 -6.68 -0.49
CA PHE A 126 -26.71 -5.49 0.36
C PHE A 126 -25.31 -4.88 0.34
N VAL A 127 -25.14 -3.73 -0.31
CA VAL A 127 -23.82 -3.08 -0.42
C VAL A 127 -23.78 -1.86 0.50
N THR A 128 -22.90 -1.87 1.50
CA THR A 128 -22.67 -0.73 2.41
C THR A 128 -21.24 -0.21 2.29
N VAL A 129 -21.02 1.02 2.75
CA VAL A 129 -19.70 1.66 2.79
C VAL A 129 -19.45 2.15 4.21
N GLU A 130 -18.37 1.69 4.81
CA GLU A 130 -17.85 2.16 6.10
C GLU A 130 -16.78 3.21 5.86
N ASN A 131 -16.79 4.30 6.64
CA ASN A 131 -15.69 5.27 6.65
C ASN A 131 -14.66 4.87 7.72
N THR A 132 -13.66 4.09 7.32
CA THR A 132 -12.54 3.68 8.18
C THR A 132 -11.50 4.79 8.40
N GLY A 133 -11.69 5.93 7.73
CA GLY A 133 -10.85 7.12 7.87
C GLY A 133 -10.98 7.84 9.20
N LYS A 134 -10.25 8.96 9.33
CA LYS A 134 -10.28 9.84 10.52
C LYS A 134 -11.06 11.13 10.30
N THR A 135 -11.58 11.34 9.10
CA THR A 135 -12.31 12.55 8.71
C THR A 135 -13.62 12.19 8.02
N ASP A 136 -14.63 13.02 8.21
CA ASP A 136 -15.92 12.89 7.54
C ASP A 136 -15.76 12.93 6.01
N ALA A 137 -16.54 12.10 5.33
CA ALA A 137 -16.42 11.89 3.90
C ALA A 137 -17.77 12.01 3.18
N TYR A 138 -17.70 12.51 1.94
CA TYR A 138 -18.74 12.26 0.95
C TYR A 138 -18.41 10.97 0.22
N ILE A 139 -19.43 10.15 0.00
CA ILE A 139 -19.28 8.84 -0.65
C ILE A 139 -20.24 8.68 -1.83
N ARG A 140 -19.80 7.92 -2.83
CA ARG A 140 -20.68 7.33 -3.85
C ARG A 140 -20.32 5.87 -4.07
N THR A 141 -21.29 5.12 -4.58
CA THR A 141 -21.07 3.78 -5.10
C THR A 141 -21.56 3.72 -6.53
N LEU A 142 -20.73 3.17 -7.41
CA LEU A 142 -21.03 2.89 -8.80
C LEU A 142 -21.32 1.41 -8.94
N VAL A 143 -22.46 1.09 -9.55
CA VAL A 143 -22.85 -0.29 -9.85
C VAL A 143 -22.92 -0.43 -11.36
N ALA A 144 -22.06 -1.26 -11.92
CA ALA A 144 -22.08 -1.62 -13.33
C ALA A 144 -22.65 -3.05 -13.48
N ILE A 145 -23.81 -3.16 -14.11
CA ILE A 145 -24.50 -4.43 -14.31
C ILE A 145 -24.32 -4.84 -15.77
N GLU A 146 -23.82 -6.04 -16.00
CA GLU A 146 -23.64 -6.57 -17.34
C GLU A 146 -24.98 -6.62 -18.09
N ILE A 147 -24.96 -6.19 -19.34
CA ILE A 147 -26.12 -6.32 -20.23
C ILE A 147 -25.77 -6.94 -21.58
N GLY A 148 -24.48 -7.07 -21.93
CA GLY A 148 -24.03 -7.59 -23.21
C GLY A 148 -24.70 -6.90 -24.40
N SER A 149 -25.63 -7.58 -25.04
CA SER A 149 -26.47 -7.03 -26.14
C SER A 149 -27.97 -7.00 -25.84
N ALA A 150 -28.35 -7.23 -24.57
CA ALA A 150 -29.73 -7.24 -24.11
C ALA A 150 -30.24 -5.82 -23.81
N ASP A 151 -31.56 -5.70 -23.63
CA ASP A 151 -32.19 -4.48 -23.14
C ASP A 151 -31.95 -4.33 -21.63
N GLY A 152 -31.22 -3.28 -21.23
CA GLY A 152 -30.86 -3.03 -19.83
C GLY A 152 -32.07 -2.84 -18.90
N SER A 153 -33.26 -2.49 -19.42
CA SER A 153 -34.48 -2.38 -18.62
C SER A 153 -34.99 -3.73 -18.09
N LEU A 154 -34.38 -4.84 -18.53
CA LEU A 154 -34.66 -6.17 -18.02
C LEU A 154 -34.00 -6.45 -16.67
N ILE A 155 -33.02 -5.65 -16.23
CA ILE A 155 -32.44 -5.80 -14.89
C ILE A 155 -32.98 -4.71 -13.97
N GLY A 156 -33.42 -5.13 -12.78
CA GLY A 156 -33.90 -4.21 -11.76
C GLY A 156 -33.13 -4.37 -10.45
N THR A 157 -32.97 -3.25 -9.75
CA THR A 157 -32.35 -3.18 -8.42
C THR A 157 -33.30 -2.57 -7.40
N SER A 158 -33.04 -2.82 -6.13
CA SER A 158 -33.62 -2.08 -5.00
C SER A 158 -32.53 -1.44 -4.16
N TYR A 159 -32.84 -0.28 -3.57
CA TYR A 159 -31.91 0.54 -2.80
C TYR A 159 -32.64 1.33 -1.71
N HIS A 160 -31.90 1.86 -0.74
CA HIS A 160 -32.47 2.70 0.31
C HIS A 160 -32.63 4.17 -0.15
N SER A 161 -33.68 4.85 0.29
CA SER A 161 -33.95 6.25 -0.07
C SER A 161 -32.95 7.28 0.50
N THR A 162 -31.97 6.83 1.28
CA THR A 162 -30.84 7.64 1.78
C THR A 162 -29.74 7.81 0.74
N TRP A 163 -29.94 7.19 -0.43
CA TRP A 163 -29.09 7.31 -1.60
C TRP A 163 -29.90 7.94 -2.71
N ASN A 164 -29.28 8.89 -3.40
CA ASN A 164 -29.80 9.40 -4.66
C ASN A 164 -29.24 8.57 -5.81
N GLN A 165 -30.14 7.88 -6.51
CA GLN A 165 -29.81 7.04 -7.65
C GLN A 165 -29.87 7.86 -8.94
N THR A 166 -28.80 7.79 -9.73
CA THR A 166 -28.73 8.36 -11.07
C THR A 166 -28.32 7.28 -12.07
N GLU A 167 -29.19 6.98 -13.03
CA GLU A 167 -28.82 6.13 -14.17
C GLU A 167 -27.94 6.94 -15.12
N ILE A 168 -26.72 6.46 -15.33
CA ILE A 168 -25.72 7.17 -16.14
C ILE A 168 -25.81 6.74 -17.63
N GLY A 169 -26.12 5.47 -17.87
CA GLY A 169 -26.23 4.88 -19.19
C GLY A 169 -25.27 3.71 -19.39
N GLU A 170 -25.00 3.35 -20.65
CA GLU A 170 -24.15 2.22 -20.99
C GLU A 170 -22.66 2.60 -21.00
N ILE A 171 -21.82 1.70 -20.49
CA ILE A 171 -20.36 1.78 -20.53
C ILE A 171 -19.77 0.47 -21.07
N THR A 172 -18.56 0.54 -21.61
CA THR A 172 -17.82 -0.63 -22.06
C THR A 172 -16.65 -0.93 -21.12
N ILE A 173 -16.62 -2.14 -20.57
CA ILE A 173 -15.58 -2.65 -19.67
C ILE A 173 -15.04 -3.94 -20.29
N ASP A 174 -13.72 -4.00 -20.54
CA ASP A 174 -13.03 -5.13 -21.16
C ASP A 174 -13.69 -5.64 -22.46
N GLY A 175 -14.27 -4.73 -23.24
CA GLY A 175 -14.96 -5.04 -24.50
C GLY A 175 -16.41 -5.52 -24.35
N ASN A 176 -16.95 -5.58 -23.12
CA ASN A 176 -18.31 -5.95 -22.82
C ASN A 176 -19.15 -4.76 -22.33
N THR A 177 -20.47 -4.82 -22.51
CA THR A 177 -21.39 -3.70 -22.22
C THR A 177 -22.07 -3.85 -20.86
N TYR A 178 -22.05 -2.78 -20.07
CA TYR A 178 -22.68 -2.69 -18.76
C TYR A 178 -23.58 -1.46 -18.70
N VAL A 179 -24.72 -1.56 -17.99
CA VAL A 179 -25.46 -0.39 -17.54
C VAL A 179 -24.85 0.12 -16.23
N LEU A 180 -24.58 1.42 -16.18
CA LEU A 180 -23.97 2.09 -15.04
C LEU A 180 -25.00 2.89 -14.25
N ILE A 181 -25.03 2.65 -12.95
CA ILE A 181 -25.85 3.37 -11.99
C ILE A 181 -24.93 4.00 -10.93
N GLU A 182 -25.08 5.30 -10.70
CA GLU A 182 -24.41 6.01 -9.61
C GLU A 182 -25.38 6.17 -8.43
N TYR A 183 -24.93 5.80 -7.23
CA TYR A 183 -25.60 6.07 -5.97
C TYR A 183 -24.75 7.06 -5.18
N ALA A 184 -25.24 8.30 -5.03
CA ALA A 184 -24.61 9.29 -4.16
C ALA A 184 -25.31 9.29 -2.79
N TYR A 185 -24.54 9.26 -1.70
CA TYR A 185 -25.12 9.20 -0.36
C TYR A 185 -25.68 10.57 0.04
N GLU A 186 -26.90 10.60 0.57
CA GLU A 186 -27.59 11.83 1.02
C GLU A 186 -27.87 11.84 2.54
N GLY A 187 -27.70 10.69 3.21
CA GLY A 187 -28.16 10.51 4.57
C GLY A 187 -29.67 10.38 4.66
N GLY A 188 -30.22 10.35 5.88
CA GLY A 188 -31.64 10.06 6.10
C GLY A 188 -32.26 10.84 7.23
N GLU A 189 -33.53 11.22 7.04
CA GLU A 189 -34.38 11.71 8.11
C GLU A 189 -34.85 10.54 8.98
N LEU A 190 -34.65 10.67 10.29
CA LEU A 190 -35.13 9.74 11.30
C LEU A 190 -36.59 10.01 11.63
N THR A 191 -37.26 9.03 12.25
CA THR A 191 -38.70 9.12 12.57
C THR A 191 -39.07 10.26 13.52
N ASP A 192 -38.10 10.83 14.23
CA ASP A 192 -38.27 11.97 15.12
C ASP A 192 -38.04 13.33 14.42
N GLY A 193 -37.80 13.33 13.10
CA GLY A 193 -37.53 14.52 12.29
C GLY A 193 -36.08 15.03 12.37
N THR A 194 -35.19 14.31 13.07
CA THR A 194 -33.75 14.61 13.06
C THR A 194 -33.08 13.96 11.84
N TRP A 195 -31.98 14.52 11.37
CA TRP A 195 -31.23 13.97 10.24
C TRP A 195 -30.01 13.21 10.72
N ARG A 196 -29.82 12.00 10.20
CA ARG A 196 -28.56 11.27 10.31
C ARG A 196 -27.78 11.41 9.00
N HIS A 197 -26.50 11.75 9.13
CA HIS A 197 -25.58 11.99 8.02
C HIS A 197 -26.13 13.09 7.09
N GLN A 198 -26.61 14.17 7.71
CA GLN A 198 -27.23 15.30 6.99
C GLN A 198 -26.30 15.77 5.86
N TYR A 199 -26.89 16.06 4.70
CA TYR A 199 -26.17 16.48 3.49
C TYR A 199 -25.27 15.40 2.87
N GLY A 200 -25.43 14.13 3.23
CA GLY A 200 -24.64 13.04 2.67
C GLY A 200 -23.25 12.87 3.28
N ILE A 201 -22.99 13.52 4.42
CA ILE A 201 -21.71 13.43 5.12
C ILE A 201 -21.70 12.14 5.95
N LEU A 202 -20.84 11.18 5.58
CA LEU A 202 -20.58 9.98 6.37
C LEU A 202 -19.45 10.25 7.38
N PRO A 203 -19.74 10.29 8.69
CA PRO A 203 -18.72 10.54 9.70
C PRO A 203 -17.64 9.47 9.74
N ALA A 204 -16.46 9.82 10.25
CA ALA A 204 -15.41 8.84 10.54
C ALA A 204 -15.90 7.76 11.53
N GLY A 205 -15.69 6.50 11.19
CA GLY A 205 -16.11 5.32 11.96
C GLY A 205 -17.57 4.90 11.77
N ASP A 206 -18.34 5.57 10.91
CA ASP A 206 -19.75 5.24 10.65
C ASP A 206 -19.92 4.47 9.33
N THR A 207 -20.97 3.65 9.27
CA THR A 207 -21.36 2.86 8.08
C THR A 207 -22.65 3.37 7.44
N SER A 208 -22.70 3.40 6.12
CA SER A 208 -23.87 3.83 5.34
C SER A 208 -25.03 2.83 5.42
N TYR A 209 -26.23 3.26 5.01
CA TYR A 209 -27.26 2.31 4.56
C TYR A 209 -26.83 1.60 3.27
N PRO A 210 -27.48 0.50 2.89
CA PRO A 210 -27.19 -0.15 1.63
C PRO A 210 -27.57 0.70 0.40
N ASN A 211 -26.62 0.92 -0.52
CA ASN A 211 -26.88 1.53 -1.84
C ASN A 211 -27.53 0.55 -2.82
N LEU A 212 -27.33 -0.74 -2.59
CA LEU A 212 -27.96 -1.84 -3.30
C LEU A 212 -28.49 -2.81 -2.24
N SER A 213 -29.61 -3.47 -2.49
CA SER A 213 -30.20 -4.43 -1.54
C SER A 213 -30.63 -5.72 -2.20
N GLN A 214 -31.31 -5.63 -3.33
CA GLN A 214 -31.69 -6.80 -4.12
C GLN A 214 -31.55 -6.51 -5.62
N VAL A 215 -31.24 -7.55 -6.38
CA VAL A 215 -31.17 -7.54 -7.84
C VAL A 215 -32.11 -8.60 -8.39
N TYR A 216 -32.78 -8.31 -9.51
CA TYR A 216 -33.66 -9.27 -10.17
C TYR A 216 -33.67 -9.05 -11.67
N ILE A 217 -34.04 -10.10 -12.40
CA ILE A 217 -34.35 -10.02 -13.82
C ILE A 217 -35.86 -9.81 -13.96
N SER A 218 -36.31 -8.97 -14.87
CA SER A 218 -37.72 -8.72 -15.16
C SER A 218 -38.44 -10.01 -15.58
N ALA A 219 -39.70 -10.17 -15.17
CA ALA A 219 -40.54 -11.29 -15.64
C ALA A 219 -40.76 -11.30 -17.16
N ALA A 220 -40.47 -10.18 -17.84
CA ALA A 220 -40.57 -10.07 -19.29
C ALA A 220 -39.37 -10.70 -20.02
N ALA A 221 -38.27 -11.00 -19.33
CA ALA A 221 -37.07 -11.55 -19.95
C ALA A 221 -37.31 -12.96 -20.52
N THR A 222 -36.85 -13.18 -21.75
CA THR A 222 -36.91 -14.46 -22.45
C THR A 222 -35.59 -15.21 -22.36
N ASN A 223 -35.58 -16.50 -22.73
CA ASN A 223 -34.34 -17.27 -22.84
C ASN A 223 -33.33 -16.65 -23.83
N GLU A 224 -33.81 -15.93 -24.85
CA GLU A 224 -32.93 -15.23 -25.79
C GLU A 224 -32.25 -14.03 -25.12
N ASP A 225 -32.98 -13.30 -24.26
CA ASP A 225 -32.42 -12.19 -23.50
C ASP A 225 -31.37 -12.68 -22.50
N MET A 226 -31.58 -13.84 -21.88
CA MET A 226 -30.59 -14.44 -20.98
C MET A 226 -29.26 -14.74 -21.67
N VAL A 227 -29.29 -15.17 -22.94
CA VAL A 227 -28.08 -15.41 -23.74
C VAL A 227 -27.40 -14.09 -24.11
N LYS A 228 -28.17 -13.02 -24.32
CA LYS A 228 -27.63 -11.70 -24.66
C LYS A 228 -27.04 -10.96 -23.47
N LEU A 229 -27.55 -11.24 -22.26
CA LEU A 229 -27.07 -10.68 -21.01
C LEU A 229 -25.64 -11.15 -20.68
N ASP A 230 -25.32 -12.42 -20.95
CA ASP A 230 -23.96 -12.98 -20.83
C ASP A 230 -23.11 -12.56 -22.04
N GLY A 231 -22.76 -11.27 -22.08
CA GLY A 231 -22.05 -10.65 -23.21
C GLY A 231 -20.58 -11.08 -23.28
N ASN A 232 -19.97 -11.38 -22.14
CA ASN A 232 -18.60 -11.87 -22.08
C ASN A 232 -18.47 -13.40 -22.30
N GLY A 233 -19.59 -14.14 -22.25
CA GLY A 233 -19.64 -15.59 -22.47
C GLY A 233 -19.06 -16.42 -21.33
N ASN A 234 -19.00 -15.88 -20.11
CA ASN A 234 -18.47 -16.57 -18.93
C ASN A 234 -19.53 -17.46 -18.25
N GLY A 235 -20.78 -17.42 -18.72
CA GLY A 235 -21.89 -18.20 -18.17
C GLY A 235 -22.49 -17.63 -16.88
N THR A 236 -22.13 -16.40 -16.52
CA THR A 236 -22.61 -15.67 -15.35
C THR A 236 -23.05 -14.25 -15.75
N LEU A 237 -23.70 -13.54 -14.82
CA LEU A 237 -24.04 -12.13 -14.99
C LEU A 237 -23.16 -11.31 -14.05
N ASP A 238 -22.27 -10.50 -14.60
CA ASP A 238 -21.36 -9.70 -13.80
C ASP A 238 -22.06 -8.46 -13.22
N ILE A 239 -21.90 -8.25 -11.90
CA ILE A 239 -22.35 -7.02 -11.21
C ILE A 239 -21.14 -6.46 -10.47
N LEU A 240 -20.54 -5.42 -11.04
CA LEU A 240 -19.35 -4.77 -10.52
C LEU A 240 -19.77 -3.59 -9.63
N VAL A 241 -19.09 -3.46 -8.49
CA VAL A 241 -19.40 -2.45 -7.48
C VAL A 241 -18.13 -1.72 -7.08
N LEU A 242 -18.11 -0.40 -7.25
CA LEU A 242 -16.98 0.46 -6.92
C LEU A 242 -17.45 1.60 -6.02
N SER A 243 -16.93 1.67 -4.80
CA SER A 243 -17.19 2.79 -3.89
C SER A 243 -16.03 3.78 -3.89
N GLN A 244 -16.36 5.06 -3.79
CA GLN A 244 -15.41 6.17 -3.77
C GLN A 244 -15.75 7.13 -2.64
N ALA A 245 -14.72 7.74 -2.05
CA ALA A 245 -14.88 8.69 -0.97
C ALA A 245 -13.92 9.87 -1.09
N VAL A 246 -14.37 11.05 -0.71
CA VAL A 246 -13.57 12.28 -0.62
C VAL A 246 -13.92 13.01 0.67
N GLN A 247 -12.98 13.77 1.22
CA GLN A 247 -13.24 14.55 2.43
C GLN A 247 -14.43 15.50 2.23
N ALA A 248 -15.29 15.61 3.24
CA ALA A 248 -16.45 16.51 3.19
C ALA A 248 -16.03 17.99 3.35
N ALA A 249 -14.94 18.24 4.07
CA ALA A 249 -14.45 19.58 4.34
C ALA A 249 -14.04 20.33 3.05
N GLY A 250 -14.55 21.55 2.89
CA GLY A 250 -14.24 22.43 1.75
C GLY A 250 -15.22 22.35 0.58
N PHE A 251 -16.27 21.52 0.66
CA PHE A 251 -17.29 21.38 -0.38
C PHE A 251 -18.70 21.69 0.16
N ALA A 252 -19.60 22.10 -0.74
CA ALA A 252 -20.98 22.42 -0.39
C ALA A 252 -21.92 21.21 -0.47
N ASP A 253 -21.60 20.22 -1.31
CA ASP A 253 -22.40 19.02 -1.55
C ASP A 253 -21.54 17.84 -2.04
N ALA A 254 -22.05 16.62 -1.81
CA ALA A 254 -21.35 15.38 -2.13
C ALA A 254 -21.03 15.23 -3.63
N LYS A 255 -21.98 15.57 -4.50
CA LYS A 255 -21.85 15.37 -5.95
C LYS A 255 -20.71 16.22 -6.51
N THR A 256 -20.68 17.50 -6.15
CA THR A 256 -19.62 18.42 -6.54
C THR A 256 -18.26 17.95 -6.02
N ALA A 257 -18.17 17.51 -4.76
CA ALA A 257 -16.93 17.03 -4.17
C ALA A 257 -16.37 15.80 -4.92
N LEU A 258 -17.22 14.79 -5.14
CA LEU A 258 -16.84 13.53 -5.77
C LEU A 258 -16.50 13.72 -7.26
N ASP A 259 -17.28 14.50 -7.99
CA ASP A 259 -16.99 14.80 -9.39
C ASP A 259 -15.71 15.64 -9.55
N THR A 260 -15.39 16.50 -8.57
CA THR A 260 -14.15 17.28 -8.57
C THR A 260 -12.93 16.41 -8.28
N ALA A 261 -13.02 15.49 -7.31
CA ALA A 261 -11.91 14.63 -6.90
C ALA A 261 -11.59 13.54 -7.94
N PHE A 262 -12.62 12.88 -8.45
CA PHE A 262 -12.44 11.70 -9.30
C PHE A 262 -12.75 11.99 -10.76
N GLY A 263 -13.61 12.97 -11.04
CA GLY A 263 -14.25 13.16 -12.34
C GLY A 263 -15.70 12.65 -12.35
N LYS A 264 -16.45 13.03 -13.37
CA LYS A 264 -17.85 12.60 -13.54
C LYS A 264 -17.92 11.14 -13.96
N SER A 265 -18.83 10.39 -13.35
CA SER A 265 -19.04 8.98 -13.67
C SER A 265 -19.42 8.74 -15.14
N SER A 266 -20.16 9.65 -15.77
CA SER A 266 -20.49 9.60 -17.20
C SER A 266 -19.28 9.69 -18.13
N GLU A 267 -18.15 10.18 -17.64
CA GLU A 267 -16.93 10.40 -18.42
C GLU A 267 -15.83 9.39 -18.07
N LYS A 268 -15.79 8.93 -16.81
CA LYS A 268 -14.63 8.24 -16.24
C LYS A 268 -14.89 6.81 -15.76
N ALA A 269 -16.14 6.39 -15.60
CA ALA A 269 -16.44 5.09 -15.00
C ALA A 269 -15.81 3.89 -15.75
N ALA A 270 -15.83 3.91 -17.09
CA ALA A 270 -15.18 2.86 -17.88
C ALA A 270 -13.67 2.76 -17.58
N GLU A 271 -12.97 3.88 -17.38
CA GLU A 271 -11.54 3.88 -17.01
C GLU A 271 -11.33 3.28 -15.62
N TRP A 272 -12.20 3.61 -14.65
CA TRP A 272 -12.09 3.07 -13.28
C TRP A 272 -12.34 1.57 -13.21
N PHE A 273 -13.34 1.08 -13.95
CA PHE A 273 -13.65 -0.36 -13.99
C PHE A 273 -12.65 -1.18 -14.84
N ASN A 274 -12.03 -0.57 -15.85
CA ASN A 274 -10.93 -1.21 -16.60
C ASN A 274 -9.57 -1.12 -15.85
N GLY A 275 -9.48 -0.29 -14.81
CA GLY A 275 -8.31 -0.14 -13.95
C GLY A 275 -8.31 -1.10 -12.75
N VAL A 276 -7.20 -1.10 -12.00
CA VAL A 276 -6.92 -1.99 -10.85
C VAL A 276 -7.94 -1.86 -9.69
N TRP A 277 -8.78 -0.82 -9.67
CA TRP A 277 -9.51 -0.39 -8.47
C TRP A 277 -10.92 -0.98 -8.27
N ALA A 278 -11.47 -1.74 -9.23
CA ALA A 278 -12.88 -2.18 -9.18
C ALA A 278 -13.10 -3.70 -9.36
N LYS A 279 -12.03 -4.48 -9.28
CA LYS A 279 -12.12 -5.93 -9.33
C LYS A 279 -11.83 -6.42 -7.90
N HIS A 280 -12.68 -7.30 -7.36
CA HIS A 280 -12.11 -8.46 -6.70
C HIS A 280 -11.26 -9.11 -7.79
N VAL A 281 -9.99 -8.70 -7.88
CA VAL A 281 -9.04 -9.31 -8.78
C VAL A 281 -8.76 -10.63 -8.10
N PRO A 282 -9.13 -11.79 -8.66
CA PRO A 282 -8.84 -13.09 -8.06
C PRO A 282 -7.33 -13.37 -7.86
N ASP A 283 -6.48 -12.40 -8.21
CA ASP A 283 -5.03 -12.41 -8.04
C ASP A 283 -4.50 -11.36 -7.03
N LEU A 284 -5.36 -10.49 -6.46
CA LEU A 284 -4.98 -9.59 -5.36
C LEU A 284 -5.10 -10.32 -4.03
N TRP A 285 -4.06 -10.25 -3.22
CA TRP A 285 -4.07 -10.83 -1.88
C TRP A 285 -5.08 -10.13 -0.96
N ASP A 286 -5.84 -10.91 -0.19
CA ASP A 286 -6.80 -10.42 0.80
C ASP A 286 -6.31 -10.55 2.26
N GLY A 287 -5.04 -10.92 2.44
CA GLY A 287 -4.46 -11.20 3.76
C GLY A 287 -4.66 -12.65 4.24
N SER A 288 -5.37 -13.49 3.48
CA SER A 288 -5.59 -14.90 3.83
C SER A 288 -4.35 -15.76 3.57
N VAL A 289 -4.36 -16.97 4.13
CA VAL A 289 -3.21 -17.88 4.15
C VAL A 289 -3.64 -19.26 3.64
N ASP A 290 -2.88 -19.81 2.69
CA ASP A 290 -3.07 -21.15 2.13
C ASP A 290 -1.81 -22.00 2.30
N THR A 291 -1.89 -23.02 3.15
CA THR A 291 -0.83 -24.02 3.36
C THR A 291 -1.14 -25.37 2.71
N THR A 292 -2.26 -25.50 1.98
CA THR A 292 -2.76 -26.78 1.45
C THR A 292 -1.89 -27.36 0.32
N TRP A 293 -1.04 -26.52 -0.30
CA TRP A 293 -0.07 -26.94 -1.30
C TRP A 293 1.12 -27.73 -0.73
N TYR A 294 1.37 -27.64 0.58
CA TYR A 294 2.55 -28.22 1.21
C TYR A 294 2.34 -29.67 1.66
N ASN A 295 3.40 -30.47 1.54
CA ASN A 295 3.50 -31.78 2.19
C ASN A 295 4.97 -32.12 2.53
N ASP A 296 5.17 -33.02 3.49
CA ASP A 296 6.52 -33.34 3.97
C ASP A 296 7.36 -34.16 3.00
N THR A 297 6.74 -34.89 2.06
CA THR A 297 7.42 -35.83 1.17
C THR A 297 8.03 -35.19 -0.07
N ASP A 298 7.38 -34.16 -0.59
CA ASP A 298 7.83 -33.49 -1.81
C ASP A 298 9.01 -32.54 -1.53
N THR A 299 9.86 -32.40 -2.53
CA THR A 299 11.05 -31.54 -2.49
C THR A 299 10.93 -30.30 -3.37
N GLU A 300 9.86 -30.20 -4.16
CA GLU A 300 9.59 -29.04 -5.02
C GLU A 300 8.12 -28.63 -4.90
N PHE A 301 7.87 -27.33 -4.80
CA PHE A 301 6.53 -26.74 -4.72
C PHE A 301 6.44 -25.55 -5.66
N THR A 302 5.25 -25.27 -6.20
CA THR A 302 5.00 -24.10 -7.04
C THR A 302 3.85 -23.29 -6.44
N LEU A 303 4.15 -22.06 -6.05
CA LEU A 303 3.17 -21.11 -5.54
C LEU A 303 2.61 -20.32 -6.71
N THR A 304 1.29 -20.27 -6.79
CA THR A 304 0.55 -19.58 -7.84
C THR A 304 -0.38 -18.50 -7.30
N THR A 305 -0.37 -18.24 -6.00
CA THR A 305 -1.17 -17.18 -5.37
C THR A 305 -0.42 -16.56 -4.19
N ALA A 306 -0.84 -15.37 -3.77
CA ALA A 306 -0.23 -14.65 -2.65
C ALA A 306 -0.53 -15.32 -1.30
N GLU A 307 -1.70 -15.94 -1.16
CA GLU A 307 -2.09 -16.71 0.03
C GLU A 307 -1.16 -17.90 0.23
N GLN A 308 -0.67 -18.51 -0.85
CA GLN A 308 0.31 -19.59 -0.81
C GLN A 308 1.70 -19.10 -0.38
N LEU A 309 2.08 -17.88 -0.76
CA LEU A 309 3.29 -17.22 -0.27
C LEU A 309 3.17 -16.88 1.22
N ALA A 310 2.03 -16.36 1.66
CA ALA A 310 1.74 -16.18 3.09
C ALA A 310 1.76 -17.52 3.84
N GLY A 311 1.30 -18.60 3.20
CA GLY A 311 1.37 -19.96 3.74
C GLY A 311 2.81 -20.47 3.89
N LEU A 312 3.72 -20.07 3.00
CA LEU A 312 5.15 -20.33 3.18
C LEU A 312 5.67 -19.66 4.46
N ALA A 313 5.30 -18.40 4.71
CA ALA A 313 5.67 -17.72 5.95
C ALA A 313 5.14 -18.47 7.19
N GLU A 314 3.85 -18.85 7.20
CA GLU A 314 3.25 -19.60 8.30
C GLU A 314 3.98 -20.94 8.57
N LEU A 315 4.37 -21.67 7.51
CA LEU A 315 5.08 -22.94 7.64
C LEU A 315 6.48 -22.75 8.22
N VAL A 316 7.24 -21.75 7.77
CA VAL A 316 8.59 -21.46 8.27
C VAL A 316 8.53 -20.99 9.72
N ASP A 317 7.55 -20.15 10.06
CA ASP A 317 7.31 -19.71 11.43
C ASP A 317 6.81 -20.83 12.35
N GLY A 318 6.19 -21.86 11.77
CA GLY A 318 5.86 -23.12 12.43
C GLY A 318 7.09 -24.01 12.69
N GLY A 319 8.27 -23.66 12.20
CA GLY A 319 9.53 -24.40 12.37
C GLY A 319 9.88 -25.34 11.20
N ASN A 320 9.14 -25.29 10.09
CA ASN A 320 9.50 -26.01 8.87
C ASN A 320 10.47 -25.16 8.04
N ASN A 321 11.77 -25.42 8.17
CA ASN A 321 12.81 -24.60 7.53
C ASN A 321 13.04 -24.85 6.03
N PHE A 322 12.34 -25.80 5.40
CA PHE A 322 12.52 -26.15 3.98
C PHE A 322 13.93 -26.59 3.57
N ALA A 323 14.79 -27.05 4.50
CA ALA A 323 16.13 -27.54 4.16
C ALA A 323 16.07 -28.65 3.09
N GLY A 324 16.79 -28.44 1.98
CA GLY A 324 16.81 -29.38 0.85
C GLY A 324 15.57 -29.36 -0.05
N LYS A 325 14.62 -28.45 0.19
CA LYS A 325 13.41 -28.25 -0.63
C LYS A 325 13.53 -26.98 -1.49
N THR A 326 12.79 -26.96 -2.60
CA THR A 326 12.68 -25.81 -3.50
C THR A 326 11.24 -25.32 -3.57
N VAL A 327 11.04 -24.02 -3.39
CA VAL A 327 9.75 -23.34 -3.60
C VAL A 327 9.88 -22.42 -4.81
N LYS A 328 8.99 -22.58 -5.79
CA LYS A 328 8.99 -21.85 -7.06
C LYS A 328 7.80 -20.91 -7.13
N LEU A 329 7.92 -19.78 -7.82
CA LEU A 329 6.74 -19.03 -8.27
C LEU A 329 6.27 -19.54 -9.64
N GLY A 330 4.95 -19.60 -9.83
CA GLY A 330 4.32 -19.95 -11.10
C GLY A 330 3.61 -18.79 -11.80
N LYS A 331 3.49 -17.63 -11.13
CA LYS A 331 2.99 -16.36 -11.67
C LYS A 331 3.52 -15.19 -10.82
N ASP A 332 3.30 -13.98 -11.31
CA ASP A 332 3.51 -12.76 -10.53
C ASP A 332 2.49 -12.68 -9.39
N LEU A 333 2.92 -12.18 -8.24
CA LEU A 333 2.11 -12.07 -7.01
C LEU A 333 1.97 -10.60 -6.60
N ASP A 334 0.74 -10.18 -6.33
CA ASP A 334 0.42 -8.84 -5.85
C ASP A 334 -0.09 -8.93 -4.40
N LEU A 335 0.66 -8.35 -3.46
CA LEU A 335 0.34 -8.35 -2.04
C LEU A 335 -0.61 -7.21 -1.64
N ALA A 336 -1.15 -6.47 -2.62
CA ALA A 336 -2.22 -5.49 -2.46
C ALA A 336 -1.93 -4.34 -1.48
N GLY A 337 -0.67 -4.12 -1.09
CA GLY A 337 -0.31 -3.15 -0.05
C GLY A 337 -0.76 -3.55 1.35
N LEU A 338 -1.16 -4.81 1.56
CA LEU A 338 -1.56 -5.32 2.86
C LEU A 338 -0.35 -5.72 3.70
N PRO A 339 -0.43 -5.62 5.05
CA PRO A 339 0.64 -6.07 5.94
C PRO A 339 1.03 -7.52 5.68
N PHE A 340 2.27 -7.72 5.21
CA PHE A 340 2.85 -9.03 4.98
C PHE A 340 3.65 -9.48 6.21
N ASN A 341 3.57 -10.77 6.53
CA ASN A 341 4.42 -11.38 7.55
C ASN A 341 5.68 -11.95 6.88
N PRO A 342 6.87 -11.42 7.18
CA PRO A 342 8.14 -11.91 6.63
C PRO A 342 8.30 -13.43 6.79
N ILE A 343 8.93 -14.08 5.82
CA ILE A 343 9.16 -15.52 5.90
C ILE A 343 10.28 -15.82 6.90
N GLY A 344 9.90 -16.40 8.04
CA GLY A 344 10.79 -16.82 9.11
C GLY A 344 11.01 -15.77 10.18
N HIS A 345 11.82 -16.11 11.19
CA HIS A 345 12.13 -15.24 12.32
C HIS A 345 13.45 -15.69 12.99
N SER A 346 14.09 -14.80 13.75
CA SER A 346 15.37 -15.09 14.45
C SER A 346 15.29 -16.18 15.53
N SER A 347 14.07 -16.63 15.87
CA SER A 347 13.86 -17.72 16.83
C SER A 347 14.42 -19.04 16.32
N ASN A 348 14.97 -19.83 17.25
CA ASN A 348 15.64 -21.08 16.94
C ASN A 348 14.75 -22.03 16.10
N GLY A 349 15.25 -22.42 14.92
CA GLY A 349 14.57 -23.33 14.01
C GLY A 349 13.57 -22.70 13.04
N LYS A 350 13.40 -21.38 13.06
CA LYS A 350 12.45 -20.65 12.20
C LYS A 350 13.12 -19.87 11.05
N SER A 351 14.31 -20.30 10.64
CA SER A 351 14.99 -19.76 9.45
C SER A 351 14.51 -20.48 8.19
N PHE A 352 14.49 -19.79 7.05
CA PHE A 352 14.37 -20.45 5.75
C PHE A 352 15.74 -20.97 5.29
N ASN A 353 15.83 -22.26 5.00
CA ASN A 353 17.06 -22.99 4.66
C ASN A 353 16.95 -23.70 3.28
N GLY A 354 15.92 -23.39 2.51
CA GLY A 354 15.64 -24.00 1.22
C GLY A 354 16.16 -23.18 0.03
N THR A 355 15.65 -23.53 -1.16
CA THR A 355 15.78 -22.72 -2.37
C THR A 355 14.46 -22.02 -2.65
N PHE A 356 14.47 -20.69 -2.80
CA PHE A 356 13.36 -19.93 -3.36
C PHE A 356 13.72 -19.50 -4.78
N ASP A 357 12.93 -19.93 -5.76
CA ASP A 357 13.15 -19.66 -7.18
C ASP A 357 11.94 -18.91 -7.74
N GLY A 358 12.07 -17.60 -7.89
CA GLY A 358 11.00 -16.77 -8.44
C GLY A 358 10.71 -17.06 -9.92
N GLN A 359 11.53 -17.86 -10.62
CA GLN A 359 11.33 -18.22 -12.03
C GLN A 359 11.17 -17.02 -12.99
N GLY A 360 11.64 -15.84 -12.58
CA GLY A 360 11.52 -14.57 -13.31
C GLY A 360 10.25 -13.76 -12.97
N HIS A 361 9.45 -14.23 -12.01
CA HIS A 361 8.23 -13.56 -11.57
C HIS A 361 8.48 -12.42 -10.58
N THR A 362 7.49 -11.53 -10.49
CA THR A 362 7.49 -10.37 -9.60
C THR A 362 6.63 -10.61 -8.38
N ILE A 363 7.10 -10.17 -7.21
CA ILE A 363 6.29 -9.93 -6.02
C ILE A 363 6.15 -8.42 -5.87
N SER A 364 4.92 -7.93 -5.86
CA SER A 364 4.60 -6.49 -5.89
C SER A 364 3.76 -6.04 -4.71
N ASN A 365 3.81 -4.74 -4.41
CA ASN A 365 3.00 -4.09 -3.37
C ASN A 365 3.15 -4.72 -1.97
N MET A 366 4.33 -5.23 -1.64
CA MET A 366 4.61 -5.75 -0.31
C MET A 366 4.66 -4.61 0.70
N TYR A 367 3.85 -4.69 1.76
CA TYR A 367 3.81 -3.69 2.83
C TYR A 367 4.23 -4.29 4.16
N GLU A 368 5.27 -3.73 4.75
CA GLU A 368 5.77 -4.09 6.06
C GLU A 368 6.08 -2.84 6.87
N GLN A 369 5.47 -2.71 8.05
CA GLN A 369 5.75 -1.61 8.95
C GLN A 369 5.71 -2.09 10.39
N SER A 370 6.81 -1.89 11.12
CA SER A 370 6.84 -2.18 12.55
C SER A 370 6.01 -1.16 13.34
N ASP A 371 5.40 -1.58 14.44
CA ASP A 371 4.81 -0.66 15.42
C ASP A 371 5.90 0.06 16.22
N LEU A 372 6.07 1.37 15.97
CA LEU A 372 7.04 2.23 16.66
C LEU A 372 6.72 2.45 18.15
N SER A 373 5.51 2.10 18.60
CA SER A 373 5.05 2.28 19.99
C SER A 373 5.44 1.11 20.92
N ALA A 374 5.77 -0.06 20.37
CA ALA A 374 6.19 -1.22 21.12
C ALA A 374 7.71 -1.18 21.42
N TRP A 375 8.08 -1.17 22.70
CA TRP A 375 9.48 -1.31 23.14
C TRP A 375 9.98 -2.77 23.11
N GLN A 376 9.57 -3.55 22.11
CA GLN A 376 9.93 -4.97 22.00
C GLN A 376 11.01 -5.19 20.94
N TYR A 377 12.19 -5.62 21.40
CA TYR A 377 13.19 -6.32 20.59
C TYR A 377 12.76 -7.79 20.50
N GLU A 378 11.72 -8.07 19.74
CA GLU A 378 11.49 -9.44 19.28
C GLU A 378 12.04 -9.47 17.85
N GLY A 379 12.90 -10.44 17.54
CA GLY A 379 13.82 -10.38 16.39
C GLY A 379 13.16 -10.58 15.04
N GLU A 380 12.23 -9.67 14.76
CA GLU A 380 11.49 -9.39 13.54
C GLU A 380 12.42 -8.63 12.60
N TYR A 381 12.95 -9.33 11.62
CA TYR A 381 13.66 -8.71 10.52
C TYR A 381 12.68 -8.54 9.36
N TYR A 382 12.85 -7.49 8.57
CA TYR A 382 11.90 -7.10 7.54
C TYR A 382 12.46 -7.30 6.14
N GLY A 383 11.59 -7.68 5.22
CA GLY A 383 11.88 -8.18 3.89
C GLY A 383 11.10 -9.46 3.60
N LEU A 384 11.07 -9.87 2.32
CA LEU A 384 10.37 -11.09 1.89
C LEU A 384 10.68 -12.28 2.80
N PHE A 385 11.94 -12.43 3.20
CA PHE A 385 12.38 -13.30 4.27
C PHE A 385 12.93 -12.48 5.43
N ALA A 386 12.49 -12.76 6.65
CA ALA A 386 13.16 -12.19 7.82
C ALA A 386 14.55 -12.79 7.97
N TYR A 387 14.64 -14.12 7.94
CA TYR A 387 15.84 -14.84 8.35
C TYR A 387 16.13 -16.07 7.49
N THR A 388 17.32 -16.12 6.90
CA THR A 388 17.77 -17.26 6.09
C THR A 388 19.03 -17.91 6.66
N ASN A 389 19.18 -19.22 6.49
CA ASN A 389 20.40 -19.93 6.87
C ASN A 389 20.75 -21.05 5.88
N GLY A 390 21.80 -20.82 5.08
CA GLY A 390 22.20 -21.73 4.01
C GLY A 390 21.23 -21.76 2.83
N ALA A 391 20.42 -20.71 2.67
CA ALA A 391 19.41 -20.63 1.62
C ALA A 391 20.00 -20.21 0.27
N THR A 392 19.24 -20.48 -0.79
CA THR A 392 19.44 -19.90 -2.12
C THR A 392 18.18 -19.16 -2.53
N ILE A 393 18.29 -17.87 -2.86
CA ILE A 393 17.18 -17.07 -3.36
C ILE A 393 17.54 -16.56 -4.75
N LYS A 394 16.69 -16.82 -5.74
CA LYS A 394 16.99 -16.46 -7.12
C LYS A 394 15.79 -16.15 -7.99
N ASN A 395 16.05 -15.49 -9.12
CA ASN A 395 15.10 -15.26 -10.21
C ASN A 395 13.83 -14.52 -9.77
N VAL A 396 13.92 -13.49 -8.93
CA VAL A 396 12.74 -12.79 -8.39
C VAL A 396 12.90 -11.28 -8.50
N THR A 397 11.82 -10.60 -8.83
CA THR A 397 11.72 -9.14 -8.74
C THR A 397 10.88 -8.75 -7.54
N ILE A 398 11.36 -7.80 -6.73
CA ILE A 398 10.57 -7.12 -5.70
C ILE A 398 10.25 -5.72 -6.24
N ALA A 399 8.97 -5.41 -6.40
CA ALA A 399 8.49 -4.16 -6.98
C ALA A 399 7.50 -3.45 -6.06
N ASP A 400 7.49 -2.12 -6.09
CA ASP A 400 6.46 -1.29 -5.46
C ASP A 400 6.27 -1.58 -3.95
N ALA A 401 7.34 -2.02 -3.27
CA ALA A 401 7.29 -2.43 -1.87
C ALA A 401 7.58 -1.24 -0.93
N TYR A 402 6.95 -1.26 0.24
CA TYR A 402 7.23 -0.33 1.34
C TYR A 402 7.56 -1.13 2.59
N ILE A 403 8.81 -1.05 3.04
CA ILE A 403 9.35 -1.82 4.15
C ILE A 403 9.99 -0.86 5.13
N SER A 404 9.39 -0.71 6.30
CA SER A 404 9.83 0.24 7.32
C SER A 404 9.99 -0.46 8.67
N SER A 405 11.24 -0.63 9.09
CA SER A 405 11.58 -1.13 10.41
C SER A 405 11.85 0.00 11.41
N GLY A 406 11.27 -0.17 12.59
CA GLY A 406 11.29 0.77 13.69
C GLY A 406 12.38 0.52 14.72
N ARG A 407 13.03 -0.66 14.71
CA ARG A 407 14.23 -0.99 15.54
C ARG A 407 15.10 -2.14 14.98
N ASN A 408 14.73 -2.73 13.86
CA ASN A 408 15.37 -3.92 13.30
C ASN A 408 15.84 -3.68 11.84
N GLU A 409 16.36 -4.74 11.24
CA GLU A 409 16.90 -4.86 9.89
C GLU A 409 15.77 -4.76 8.84
N ALA A 410 16.01 -4.04 7.73
CA ALA A 410 15.04 -3.91 6.63
C ALA A 410 15.69 -4.07 5.24
N ALA A 411 15.15 -4.97 4.41
CA ALA A 411 15.63 -5.15 3.06
C ALA A 411 14.54 -5.56 2.09
N GLY A 412 14.78 -5.42 0.79
CA GLY A 412 13.82 -5.88 -0.23
C GLY A 412 13.63 -7.40 -0.21
N VAL A 413 14.68 -8.17 0.07
CA VAL A 413 14.63 -9.65 0.01
C VAL A 413 14.85 -10.30 1.37
N VAL A 414 15.97 -10.04 2.05
CA VAL A 414 16.30 -10.71 3.32
C VAL A 414 16.73 -9.75 4.40
N GLY A 415 16.01 -9.70 5.50
CA GLY A 415 16.40 -8.89 6.66
C GLY A 415 17.77 -9.32 7.20
N ASN A 416 17.93 -10.59 7.57
CA ASN A 416 19.19 -11.12 8.08
C ASN A 416 19.55 -12.47 7.41
N ALA A 417 20.64 -12.46 6.66
CA ALA A 417 21.07 -13.57 5.82
C ALA A 417 22.28 -14.29 6.41
N VAL A 418 22.17 -15.61 6.61
CA VAL A 418 23.29 -16.46 7.04
C VAL A 418 23.69 -17.43 5.93
N ASN A 419 24.96 -17.42 5.52
CA ASN A 419 25.48 -18.33 4.49
C ASN A 419 24.61 -18.40 3.20
N THR A 420 24.06 -17.28 2.75
CA THR A 420 22.99 -17.25 1.73
C THR A 420 23.52 -16.85 0.35
N THR A 421 22.97 -17.46 -0.69
CA THR A 421 23.28 -17.17 -2.09
C THR A 421 22.12 -16.44 -2.76
N PHE A 422 22.41 -15.32 -3.40
CA PHE A 422 21.47 -14.48 -4.15
C PHE A 422 21.86 -14.46 -5.63
N SER A 423 20.92 -14.77 -6.53
CA SER A 423 21.15 -14.59 -7.97
C SER A 423 19.95 -14.09 -8.76
N ASP A 424 20.16 -13.26 -9.77
CA ASP A 424 19.10 -12.86 -10.70
C ASP A 424 17.93 -12.16 -9.99
N ILE A 425 18.27 -11.15 -9.17
CA ILE A 425 17.30 -10.41 -8.35
C ILE A 425 17.23 -8.96 -8.82
N THR A 426 16.01 -8.44 -8.94
CA THR A 426 15.76 -7.02 -9.19
C THR A 426 14.96 -6.41 -8.06
N ILE A 427 15.40 -5.26 -7.56
CA ILE A 427 14.66 -4.40 -6.64
C ILE A 427 14.28 -3.14 -7.40
N SER A 428 12.97 -2.88 -7.49
CA SER A 428 12.43 -1.76 -8.26
C SER A 428 11.38 -0.96 -7.53
N ASN A 429 11.43 0.37 -7.67
CA ASN A 429 10.45 1.31 -7.08
C ASN A 429 10.07 0.98 -5.62
N THR A 430 11.06 0.61 -4.80
CA THR A 430 10.85 0.12 -3.44
C THR A 430 11.38 1.12 -2.41
N THR A 431 10.68 1.29 -1.30
CA THR A 431 11.12 2.12 -0.17
C THR A 431 11.55 1.24 0.99
N LEU A 432 12.80 1.37 1.41
CA LEU A 432 13.41 0.61 2.51
C LEU A 432 13.87 1.57 3.61
N ILE A 433 13.29 1.43 4.79
CA ILE A 433 13.56 2.32 5.93
C ILE A 433 13.97 1.47 7.14
N ALA A 434 15.07 1.82 7.79
CA ALA A 434 15.50 1.22 9.06
C ALA A 434 15.66 2.28 10.17
N TYR A 435 15.48 1.86 11.43
CA TYR A 435 15.73 2.69 12.60
C TYR A 435 16.83 2.08 13.48
N ASN A 436 17.94 2.79 13.64
CA ASN A 436 19.12 2.38 14.42
C ASN A 436 19.71 1.02 14.05
N ASN A 437 19.51 0.58 12.81
CA ASN A 437 19.94 -0.74 12.34
C ASN A 437 20.31 -0.69 10.84
N SER A 438 20.37 -1.84 10.19
CA SER A 438 20.83 -1.98 8.81
C SER A 438 19.67 -1.93 7.82
N ALA A 439 19.87 -1.22 6.70
CA ALA A 439 19.01 -1.31 5.53
C ALA A 439 19.82 -1.66 4.28
N GLY A 440 19.29 -2.53 3.43
CA GLY A 440 19.94 -2.87 2.17
C GLY A 440 18.98 -3.26 1.08
N GLY A 441 19.31 -2.95 -0.18
CA GLY A 441 18.44 -3.26 -1.32
C GLY A 441 18.04 -4.74 -1.36
N VAL A 442 19.01 -5.64 -1.26
CA VAL A 442 18.77 -7.10 -1.27
C VAL A 442 18.79 -7.68 0.14
N ALA A 443 19.81 -7.36 0.94
CA ALA A 443 19.94 -7.89 2.29
C ALA A 443 20.25 -6.78 3.30
N ALA A 444 19.67 -6.80 4.50
CA ALA A 444 20.04 -5.80 5.50
C ALA A 444 21.34 -6.22 6.19
N GLU A 445 21.45 -7.46 6.66
CA GLU A 445 22.70 -8.00 7.21
C GLU A 445 23.11 -9.33 6.59
N CYS A 446 24.42 -9.56 6.50
CA CYS A 446 25.02 -10.82 6.06
C CYS A 446 25.99 -11.35 7.12
N TYR A 447 25.66 -12.50 7.69
CA TYR A 447 26.52 -13.31 8.55
C TYR A 447 27.00 -14.56 7.79
N GLY A 448 28.23 -14.98 8.05
CA GLY A 448 28.82 -16.07 7.26
C GLY A 448 29.03 -15.69 5.79
N ASN A 449 29.19 -16.68 4.93
CA ASN A 449 29.56 -16.44 3.52
C ASN A 449 28.33 -16.10 2.67
N CYS A 450 28.27 -14.91 2.09
CA CYS A 450 27.16 -14.51 1.22
C CYS A 450 27.64 -14.23 -0.21
N SER A 451 26.80 -14.46 -1.21
CA SER A 451 27.14 -14.13 -2.59
C SER A 451 25.97 -13.50 -3.33
N PHE A 452 26.29 -12.51 -4.16
CA PHE A 452 25.36 -11.72 -4.95
C PHE A 452 25.81 -11.81 -6.40
N THR A 453 24.98 -12.39 -7.26
CA THR A 453 25.26 -12.51 -8.70
C THR A 453 24.10 -11.97 -9.52
N ASN A 454 24.36 -11.15 -10.54
CA ASN A 454 23.30 -10.61 -11.40
C ASN A 454 22.19 -9.89 -10.60
N ILE A 455 22.58 -8.88 -9.83
CA ILE A 455 21.67 -8.09 -8.99
C ILE A 455 21.47 -6.72 -9.61
N THR A 456 20.21 -6.28 -9.67
CA THR A 456 19.85 -4.91 -10.02
C THR A 456 19.09 -4.26 -8.87
N VAL A 457 19.56 -3.09 -8.41
CA VAL A 457 18.79 -2.19 -7.54
C VAL A 457 18.62 -0.89 -8.30
N ASP A 458 17.38 -0.59 -8.69
CA ASP A 458 17.09 0.48 -9.63
C ASP A 458 17.18 1.88 -9.01
N LYS A 459 17.03 2.90 -9.87
CA LYS A 459 17.11 4.31 -9.47
C LYS A 459 15.90 4.82 -8.68
N ASP A 460 14.77 4.12 -8.76
CA ASP A 460 13.51 4.52 -8.13
C ASP A 460 13.39 3.89 -6.73
N THR A 461 14.30 2.99 -6.38
CA THR A 461 14.45 2.45 -5.04
C THR A 461 15.06 3.49 -4.10
N VAL A 462 14.41 3.71 -2.96
CA VAL A 462 14.85 4.60 -1.89
C VAL A 462 15.25 3.78 -0.68
N ILE A 463 16.46 4.02 -0.17
CA ILE A 463 17.00 3.36 1.02
C ILE A 463 17.44 4.43 1.99
N GLY A 464 16.85 4.45 3.19
CA GLY A 464 17.10 5.53 4.15
C GLY A 464 16.87 5.13 5.61
N PRO A 465 17.24 6.00 6.55
CA PRO A 465 16.92 5.86 7.95
C PRO A 465 15.54 6.47 8.25
N LEU A 466 14.92 6.03 9.35
CA LEU A 466 13.83 6.76 9.97
C LEU A 466 14.37 8.02 10.69
N TRP A 467 13.54 9.04 10.91
CA TRP A 467 13.98 10.27 11.58
C TRP A 467 14.45 10.06 13.02
N GLY A 468 15.54 10.74 13.40
CA GLY A 468 16.07 10.72 14.78
C GLY A 468 16.83 9.45 15.14
N THR A 469 17.34 8.73 14.14
CA THR A 469 18.18 7.55 14.31
C THR A 469 19.65 7.90 14.54
N TYR A 470 20.40 6.93 15.04
CA TYR A 470 21.86 6.91 15.15
C TYR A 470 22.37 5.55 14.66
N ASP A 471 23.64 5.44 14.25
CA ASP A 471 24.28 4.15 13.89
C ASP A 471 23.65 3.38 12.69
N VAL A 472 22.98 4.05 11.74
CA VAL A 472 22.27 3.34 10.65
C VAL A 472 23.22 2.89 9.54
N ARG A 473 23.14 1.60 9.15
CA ARG A 473 24.00 0.98 8.14
C ARG A 473 23.25 0.84 6.82
N LEU A 474 23.44 1.79 5.91
CA LEU A 474 22.69 1.87 4.65
C LEU A 474 23.52 1.36 3.47
N GLY A 475 23.04 0.30 2.84
CA GLY A 475 23.66 -0.32 1.68
C GLY A 475 22.79 -0.23 0.44
N GLY A 476 23.34 0.18 -0.70
CA GLY A 476 22.60 0.04 -1.96
C GLY A 476 22.29 -1.44 -2.28
N VAL A 477 23.19 -2.36 -1.94
CA VAL A 477 22.96 -3.81 -2.05
C VAL A 477 22.80 -4.47 -0.69
N VAL A 478 23.74 -4.25 0.24
CA VAL A 478 23.73 -4.83 1.59
C VAL A 478 24.05 -3.83 2.68
N GLY A 479 23.23 -3.78 3.74
CA GLY A 479 23.43 -2.85 4.86
C GLY A 479 24.71 -3.13 5.65
N MET A 480 24.88 -4.37 6.12
CA MET A 480 26.06 -4.81 6.87
C MET A 480 26.58 -6.17 6.42
N VAL A 481 27.90 -6.33 6.43
CA VAL A 481 28.55 -7.64 6.32
C VAL A 481 29.46 -7.90 7.52
N GLN A 482 29.51 -9.14 8.01
CA GLN A 482 30.42 -9.53 9.09
C GLN A 482 31.85 -9.77 8.58
N ALA A 483 32.86 -9.09 9.15
CA ALA A 483 34.25 -9.35 8.82
C ALA A 483 34.68 -10.80 9.12
N GLY A 484 35.62 -11.31 8.33
CA GLY A 484 36.09 -12.69 8.47
C GLY A 484 35.41 -13.69 7.53
N ASN A 485 34.31 -13.31 6.88
CA ASN A 485 33.56 -14.18 5.96
C ASN A 485 33.62 -13.68 4.51
N ASN A 486 33.55 -14.60 3.56
CA ASN A 486 33.61 -14.24 2.15
C ASN A 486 32.29 -13.66 1.66
N VAL A 487 32.33 -12.46 1.10
CA VAL A 487 31.21 -11.80 0.42
C VAL A 487 31.59 -11.53 -1.02
N THR A 488 30.80 -12.05 -1.97
CA THR A 488 31.10 -11.88 -3.40
C THR A 488 30.01 -11.07 -4.09
N PHE A 489 30.42 -10.09 -4.90
CA PHE A 489 29.58 -9.30 -5.79
C PHE A 489 30.01 -9.56 -7.22
N LYS A 490 29.11 -10.13 -8.02
CA LYS A 490 29.35 -10.43 -9.43
C LYS A 490 28.20 -9.90 -10.27
N ASP A 491 28.50 -9.20 -11.36
CA ASP A 491 27.48 -8.70 -12.30
C ASP A 491 26.40 -7.86 -11.58
N ILE A 492 26.82 -6.82 -10.85
CA ILE A 492 25.92 -5.99 -10.03
C ILE A 492 25.67 -4.66 -10.73
N THR A 493 24.42 -4.19 -10.74
CA THR A 493 24.07 -2.81 -11.10
C THR A 493 23.28 -2.18 -9.97
N VAL A 494 23.76 -1.08 -9.40
CA VAL A 494 23.07 -0.36 -8.33
C VAL A 494 22.98 1.13 -8.65
N ALA A 495 21.76 1.67 -8.58
CA ALA A 495 21.44 3.05 -8.95
C ALA A 495 20.52 3.77 -7.95
N CYS A 496 20.18 3.13 -6.83
CA CYS A 496 19.20 3.61 -5.85
C CYS A 496 19.50 4.99 -5.28
N GLN A 497 18.45 5.64 -4.79
CA GLN A 497 18.55 6.80 -3.92
C GLN A 497 18.90 6.33 -2.50
N LEU A 498 20.08 6.70 -2.02
CA LEU A 498 20.47 6.51 -0.63
C LEU A 498 20.22 7.81 0.14
N ASP A 499 19.15 7.85 0.94
CA ASP A 499 18.80 9.01 1.74
C ASP A 499 19.54 8.99 3.08
N ALA A 500 20.79 9.44 3.11
CA ALA A 500 21.59 9.47 4.33
C ALA A 500 21.34 10.73 5.21
N ILE A 501 20.25 11.48 4.99
CA ILE A 501 20.05 12.84 5.55
C ILE A 501 19.94 12.90 7.10
N ASN A 502 19.89 11.79 7.83
CA ASN A 502 19.45 11.78 9.23
C ASN A 502 20.46 11.37 10.32
N ASP A 503 21.76 11.39 10.04
CA ASP A 503 22.75 10.95 11.03
C ASP A 503 23.05 11.98 12.14
N VAL A 504 22.31 13.10 12.22
CA VAL A 504 22.59 14.17 13.18
C VAL A 504 21.33 14.86 13.70
N ALA A 505 20.64 14.23 14.65
CA ALA A 505 19.75 14.93 15.56
C ALA A 505 19.71 14.29 16.95
N ALA A 506 20.88 14.06 17.56
CA ALA A 506 20.95 13.76 18.99
C ALA A 506 22.16 14.44 19.65
N ASN A 507 21.88 15.08 20.78
CA ASN A 507 22.69 16.04 21.51
C ASN A 507 23.91 15.42 22.24
N TYR A 508 24.64 14.51 21.59
CA TYR A 508 25.84 13.89 22.13
C TYR A 508 27.05 14.23 21.26
N GLN A 509 27.83 15.21 21.70
CA GLN A 509 29.17 15.54 21.22
C GLN A 509 30.16 14.38 21.44
N TYR A 510 29.96 13.21 20.85
CA TYR A 510 30.95 12.13 20.93
C TYR A 510 30.92 11.25 19.67
N TRP A 511 31.74 11.60 18.67
CA TRP A 511 32.53 10.68 17.81
C TRP A 511 31.92 9.80 16.70
N LEU A 512 30.64 9.84 16.34
CA LEU A 512 30.05 8.82 15.47
C LEU A 512 29.05 9.47 14.46
N TYR A 513 28.96 9.20 13.13
CA TYR A 513 28.66 7.95 12.39
C TYR A 513 28.81 8.17 10.84
N ARG A 514 29.18 7.13 10.04
CA ARG A 514 29.27 7.16 8.55
C ARG A 514 29.07 5.78 7.89
N TYR A 515 28.08 5.00 8.32
CA TYR A 515 27.83 3.66 7.80
C TYR A 515 26.94 3.66 6.56
N SER A 516 27.38 4.28 5.47
CA SER A 516 26.59 4.29 4.22
C SER A 516 27.45 4.07 3.00
N GLY A 517 27.05 3.15 2.12
CA GLY A 517 27.75 2.84 0.88
C GLY A 517 26.83 2.24 -0.18
N MET A 518 27.04 2.55 -1.45
CA MET A 518 26.21 2.04 -2.55
C MET A 518 26.30 0.52 -2.74
N LEU A 519 27.37 -0.13 -2.27
CA LEU A 519 27.44 -1.59 -2.22
C LEU A 519 27.19 -2.10 -0.81
N ILE A 520 27.99 -1.62 0.15
CA ILE A 520 27.95 -2.06 1.53
C ILE A 520 27.84 -0.85 2.46
N GLY A 521 26.86 -0.84 3.36
CA GLY A 521 26.75 0.19 4.40
C GLY A 521 27.86 0.10 5.44
N HIS A 522 28.14 -1.09 5.98
CA HIS A 522 29.19 -1.32 6.96
C HIS A 522 29.82 -2.71 6.89
N VAL A 523 31.10 -2.81 7.26
CA VAL A 523 31.81 -4.08 7.49
C VAL A 523 32.08 -4.20 8.99
N ASP A 524 31.30 -5.04 9.67
CA ASP A 524 31.37 -5.19 11.13
C ASP A 524 32.67 -5.83 11.60
N GLY A 525 33.21 -5.32 12.71
CA GLY A 525 34.49 -5.76 13.27
C GLY A 525 35.73 -5.07 12.68
N VAL A 526 35.60 -4.15 11.72
CA VAL A 526 36.73 -3.38 11.15
C VAL A 526 36.70 -1.92 11.60
N ASN A 527 37.65 -1.52 12.46
CA ASN A 527 37.83 -0.12 12.85
C ASN A 527 38.65 0.64 11.79
N GLY A 528 38.04 1.59 11.06
CA GLY A 528 38.74 2.50 10.13
C GLY A 528 38.07 2.66 8.77
N VAL A 529 38.82 3.08 7.75
CA VAL A 529 38.41 2.86 6.34
C VAL A 529 38.38 1.35 6.20
N ALA A 530 37.19 0.75 6.04
CA ALA A 530 37.09 -0.68 5.83
C ALA A 530 37.98 -1.02 4.63
N ASP A 531 39.04 -1.81 4.81
CA ASP A 531 39.70 -2.48 3.70
C ASP A 531 39.05 -3.86 3.60
N PRO A 532 38.05 -4.04 2.74
CA PRO A 532 37.34 -5.29 2.66
C PRO A 532 38.09 -6.31 1.78
N SER A 533 39.29 -6.01 1.26
CA SER A 533 40.03 -6.88 0.30
C SER A 533 40.33 -8.30 0.78
N GLY A 534 40.33 -8.56 2.09
CA GLY A 534 40.49 -9.91 2.63
C GLY A 534 39.24 -10.78 2.57
N TYR A 535 38.07 -10.18 2.33
CA TYR A 535 36.76 -10.82 2.56
C TYR A 535 35.73 -10.51 1.47
N VAL A 536 35.83 -9.35 0.81
CA VAL A 536 34.94 -8.93 -0.28
C VAL A 536 35.64 -9.13 -1.61
N THR A 537 34.92 -9.66 -2.58
CA THR A 537 35.36 -9.76 -3.97
C THR A 537 34.33 -9.11 -4.87
N CYS A 538 34.76 -8.26 -5.80
CA CYS A 538 33.90 -7.63 -6.79
C CYS A 538 34.37 -8.01 -8.20
N GLU A 539 33.43 -8.43 -9.06
CA GLU A 539 33.65 -8.72 -10.48
C GLU A 539 32.51 -8.10 -11.28
N ASN A 540 32.82 -7.21 -12.22
CA ASN A 540 31.82 -6.55 -13.07
C ASN A 540 30.68 -5.87 -12.27
N VAL A 541 31.06 -5.02 -11.31
CA VAL A 541 30.12 -4.24 -10.51
C VAL A 541 30.00 -2.83 -11.10
N LYS A 542 28.78 -2.36 -11.32
CA LYS A 542 28.47 -1.02 -11.82
C LYS A 542 27.65 -0.26 -10.78
N VAL A 543 28.25 0.80 -10.24
CA VAL A 543 27.56 1.74 -9.34
C VAL A 543 27.23 3.00 -10.11
N ILE A 544 25.97 3.40 -10.11
CA ILE A 544 25.46 4.56 -10.84
C ILE A 544 24.99 5.59 -9.83
N TYR A 545 25.67 6.72 -9.84
CA TYR A 545 25.25 7.94 -9.17
C TYR A 545 24.50 8.79 -10.20
N GLY A 546 23.40 9.43 -9.79
CA GLY A 546 22.60 10.30 -10.64
C GLY A 546 22.01 11.48 -9.87
N ASP A 547 21.46 12.46 -10.59
CA ASP A 547 20.92 13.70 -9.99
C ASP A 547 19.76 13.45 -8.99
N TRP A 548 19.14 12.27 -9.02
CA TRP A 548 18.10 11.83 -8.08
C TRP A 548 18.65 11.41 -6.71
N VAL A 549 19.94 11.10 -6.62
CA VAL A 549 20.62 10.87 -5.35
C VAL A 549 20.88 12.24 -4.76
N ASN A 550 19.94 12.81 -4.00
CA ASN A 550 20.13 14.14 -3.39
C ASN A 550 21.32 14.09 -2.39
N TYR A 551 22.47 14.59 -2.86
CA TYR A 551 23.80 14.47 -2.25
C TYR A 551 24.03 15.42 -1.06
N HIS A 552 23.17 15.40 -0.04
CA HIS A 552 23.18 16.47 0.96
C HIS A 552 23.35 15.92 2.37
N TYR A 553 24.61 15.78 2.80
CA TYR A 553 24.95 15.71 4.22
C TYR A 553 24.81 17.12 4.82
N CYS A 554 24.08 17.25 5.93
CA CYS A 554 24.11 18.44 6.76
C CYS A 554 24.93 18.14 8.03
N GLU A 555 26.12 18.72 8.13
CA GLU A 555 26.87 18.73 9.39
C GLU A 555 26.19 19.72 10.33
N PHE A 556 25.64 19.28 11.47
CA PHE A 556 25.21 20.21 12.52
C PHE A 556 26.36 20.39 13.50
N GLU A 557 26.96 21.59 13.57
CA GLU A 557 27.80 21.91 14.72
C GLU A 557 26.95 21.94 16.00
N SER A 558 27.39 21.19 17.00
CA SER A 558 26.64 20.86 18.21
C SER A 558 25.98 22.06 18.90
N LEU A 559 24.66 22.00 19.09
CA LEU A 559 23.95 22.83 20.07
C LEU A 559 24.25 22.31 21.48
N GLY A 560 25.35 22.77 22.09
CA GLY A 560 25.67 22.75 23.52
C GLY A 560 25.05 21.63 24.42
N ALA A 561 25.92 20.76 24.92
CA ALA A 561 25.66 19.64 25.85
C ALA A 561 24.44 19.80 26.79
N GLY A 562 23.36 19.08 26.50
CA GLY A 562 22.32 18.78 27.48
C GLY A 562 22.76 17.62 28.39
N SER A 563 23.05 17.90 29.67
CA SER A 563 23.45 16.88 30.66
C SER A 563 22.32 15.88 30.95
N TYR A 564 22.60 14.58 30.83
CA TYR A 564 21.73 13.47 31.20
C TYR A 564 21.42 13.46 32.72
N ASN A 565 20.19 13.80 33.11
CA ASN A 565 19.73 13.86 34.52
C ASN A 565 18.72 12.74 34.87
N GLY A 566 19.02 11.50 34.49
CA GLY A 566 18.32 10.31 35.00
C GLY A 566 16.99 9.96 34.32
N PRO A 567 16.38 8.82 34.69
CA PRO A 567 15.23 8.26 33.98
C PRO A 567 13.95 8.99 34.43
N GLY A 568 13.49 9.95 33.63
CA GLY A 568 12.22 10.63 33.92
C GLY A 568 11.91 11.91 33.15
N GLU A 569 12.88 12.54 32.47
CA GLU A 569 12.62 13.77 31.70
C GLU A 569 13.26 13.72 30.31
N TYR A 570 12.60 13.06 29.37
CA TYR A 570 12.85 13.31 27.95
C TYR A 570 12.17 14.62 27.56
N LYS A 571 12.90 15.74 27.62
CA LYS A 571 12.52 16.92 26.83
C LYS A 571 13.01 16.72 25.41
N TYR A 572 12.26 15.92 24.65
CA TYR A 572 12.33 16.02 23.19
C TYR A 572 12.01 17.47 22.83
N ALA A 573 12.88 18.13 22.07
CA ALA A 573 12.40 19.20 21.22
C ALA A 573 11.46 18.55 20.20
N ARG A 574 10.17 18.52 20.54
CA ARG A 574 9.08 18.19 19.64
C ARG A 574 9.20 19.15 18.46
N VAL A 575 9.75 18.70 17.33
CA VAL A 575 9.32 19.22 16.04
C VAL A 575 8.11 18.36 15.71
N GLU A 576 6.96 18.81 16.19
CA GLU A 576 5.67 18.23 15.80
C GLU A 576 5.55 18.34 14.28
N ALA A 577 5.17 17.23 13.64
CA ALA A 577 4.64 17.26 12.29
C ALA A 577 3.37 18.13 12.30
N GLY A 578 3.49 19.42 11.99
CA GLY A 578 2.38 20.37 11.83
C GLY A 578 2.60 21.76 12.42
N THR A 579 3.31 22.62 11.66
CA THR A 579 3.30 24.11 11.58
C THR A 579 3.30 24.94 12.89
N GLY A 580 4.20 25.90 13.15
CA GLY A 580 5.28 26.56 12.40
C GLY A 580 5.96 27.61 13.32
N THR A 581 7.12 28.15 12.96
CA THR A 581 7.21 29.60 12.65
C THR A 581 8.14 29.98 11.50
N ASP A 582 9.03 29.11 11.02
CA ASP A 582 10.20 29.63 10.27
C ASP A 582 10.30 29.17 8.83
N GLY A 583 9.17 28.83 8.17
CA GLY A 583 9.08 28.72 6.71
C GLY A 583 10.36 28.23 6.04
N ILE A 584 10.88 27.07 6.46
CA ILE A 584 12.17 26.59 5.98
C ILE A 584 11.94 26.06 4.58
N ASP A 585 12.03 27.00 3.64
CA ASP A 585 12.42 26.75 2.29
C ASP A 585 13.73 25.95 2.32
N LEU A 586 13.68 24.69 1.89
CA LEU A 586 14.86 23.83 1.71
C LEU A 586 15.81 24.39 0.64
N SER A 587 15.41 25.43 -0.10
CA SER A 587 16.32 26.23 -0.93
C SER A 587 17.21 27.18 -0.11
N THR A 588 16.90 27.38 1.17
CA THR A 588 17.68 28.17 2.12
C THR A 588 17.97 27.38 3.40
N CYS A 589 18.84 26.36 3.33
CA CYS A 589 19.66 25.90 4.47
C CYS A 589 20.67 26.99 4.93
N ASN A 590 20.21 28.23 5.07
CA ASN A 590 21.02 29.40 5.40
C ASN A 590 20.21 30.35 6.30
N HIS A 591 20.25 30.08 7.60
CA HIS A 591 19.83 31.00 8.67
C HIS A 591 20.79 30.68 9.84
N ASP A 592 21.68 31.52 10.34
CA ASP A 592 21.86 32.96 10.30
C ASP A 592 23.31 33.33 9.97
N ALA A 593 23.49 34.55 9.47
CA ALA A 593 24.78 35.15 9.17
C ALA A 593 25.66 35.34 10.42
N ASP A 594 26.55 34.39 10.74
CA ASP A 594 27.97 34.69 11.02
C ASP A 594 28.90 33.45 11.15
N GLU A 595 28.42 32.21 11.12
CA GLU A 595 29.34 31.05 11.22
C GLU A 595 28.98 29.94 10.20
N SER A 596 29.99 29.49 9.46
CA SER A 596 29.92 28.62 8.29
C SER A 596 29.72 27.14 8.66
N HIS A 597 28.49 26.71 8.96
CA HIS A 597 28.28 25.37 9.54
C HIS A 597 27.58 24.32 8.66
N ASN A 598 27.11 24.65 7.45
CA ASN A 598 26.44 23.65 6.59
C ASN A 598 27.29 23.40 5.34
N VAL A 599 28.12 22.35 5.35
CA VAL A 599 28.83 21.88 4.15
C VAL A 599 28.09 20.70 3.55
N LEU A 600 27.57 20.93 2.35
CA LEU A 600 26.90 19.94 1.53
C LEU A 600 27.96 19.09 0.82
N ILE A 601 28.11 17.83 1.24
CA ILE A 601 29.18 16.92 0.77
C ILE A 601 28.60 15.89 -0.20
N VAL A 602 29.27 15.69 -1.34
CA VAL A 602 28.93 14.65 -2.31
C VAL A 602 29.11 13.25 -1.69
N PHE A 603 28.01 12.50 -1.62
CA PHE A 603 28.03 11.08 -1.25
C PHE A 603 28.41 10.21 -2.46
N ASP A 604 29.60 9.64 -2.44
CA ASP A 604 30.18 8.80 -3.50
C ASP A 604 30.86 7.54 -2.93
N GLN A 605 30.41 7.09 -1.75
CA GLN A 605 30.98 5.95 -1.05
C GLN A 605 30.40 4.65 -1.62
N LEU A 606 31.27 3.72 -2.00
CA LEU A 606 30.94 2.34 -2.34
C LEU A 606 30.75 1.50 -1.06
N PHE A 607 31.62 1.72 -0.08
CA PHE A 607 31.61 1.09 1.23
C PHE A 607 31.57 2.16 2.31
N GLY A 608 30.66 2.07 3.27
CA GLY A 608 30.63 3.00 4.40
C GLY A 608 31.84 2.84 5.32
N GLY A 609 32.14 3.91 6.07
CA GLY A 609 33.33 4.03 6.91
C GLY A 609 33.04 3.82 8.39
N GLY A 610 34.09 3.47 9.15
CA GLY A 610 34.08 3.48 10.62
C GLY A 610 33.96 4.88 11.22
N GLN A 611 33.86 4.91 12.55
CA GLN A 611 33.86 6.11 13.40
C GLN A 611 34.84 7.20 12.93
N GLY A 612 34.33 8.34 12.47
CA GLY A 612 35.13 9.50 12.03
C GLY A 612 35.81 9.38 10.66
N VAL A 613 35.47 8.39 9.83
CA VAL A 613 36.18 8.09 8.57
C VAL A 613 35.27 8.20 7.34
N SER A 614 35.72 8.86 6.27
CA SER A 614 35.06 8.82 4.95
C SER A 614 35.22 7.43 4.32
N GLY A 615 34.12 6.79 3.90
CA GLY A 615 34.12 5.47 3.28
C GLY A 615 34.96 5.34 1.99
N LEU A 616 35.07 4.13 1.46
CA LEU A 616 35.83 3.84 0.24
C LEU A 616 35.04 4.25 -1.01
N LYS A 617 35.68 5.03 -1.89
CA LYS A 617 35.08 5.53 -3.14
C LYS A 617 35.45 4.71 -4.39
N THR A 618 36.46 3.85 -4.27
CA THR A 618 36.98 3.04 -5.39
C THR A 618 37.34 1.66 -4.90
N TYR A 619 37.13 0.64 -5.73
CA TYR A 619 37.46 -0.74 -5.41
C TYR A 619 37.69 -1.54 -6.69
N ASP A 620 38.54 -2.57 -6.63
CA ASP A 620 38.83 -3.40 -7.80
C ASP A 620 37.57 -4.13 -8.28
N GLY A 621 37.39 -4.25 -9.60
CA GLY A 621 36.19 -4.82 -10.19
C GLY A 621 34.92 -3.94 -10.13
N VAL A 622 35.00 -2.71 -9.58
CA VAL A 622 33.88 -1.75 -9.52
C VAL A 622 34.09 -0.59 -10.51
N THR A 623 33.08 -0.35 -11.35
CA THR A 623 32.98 0.82 -12.22
C THR A 623 31.95 1.79 -11.65
N VAL A 624 32.35 3.04 -11.44
CA VAL A 624 31.45 4.10 -10.97
C VAL A 624 31.07 5.01 -12.12
N VAL A 625 29.78 5.24 -12.30
CA VAL A 625 29.20 6.14 -13.31
C VAL A 625 28.55 7.33 -12.60
N TYR A 626 28.85 8.54 -13.06
CA TYR A 626 28.26 9.78 -12.58
C TYR A 626 27.40 10.40 -13.68
N PRO A 627 26.41 11.25 -13.37
CA PRO A 627 25.46 11.75 -14.37
C PRO A 627 26.08 12.62 -15.48
N ASN A 628 27.35 13.04 -15.32
CA ASN A 628 28.05 13.96 -16.21
C ASN A 628 29.28 13.37 -16.94
N ASN A 629 29.52 12.05 -16.92
CA ASN A 629 30.67 11.42 -17.57
C ASN A 629 30.31 10.30 -18.54
#